data_AF-A0A6A1Q3W5-F1
#
_entry.id   AF-A0A6A1Q3W5-F1
#
_cell.length_a   1.000
_cell.length_b   1.000
_cell.length_c   1.000
_cell.angle_alpha   90.00
_cell.angle_beta   90.00
_cell.angle_gamma   90.00
#
_symmetry.space_group_name_H-M   'P 1'
#
loop_
_entity.id
_entity.type
_entity.pdbx_description
1 polymer ?
#
loop_
_entity_poly.entity_id
_entity_poly.type
_entity_poly.pdbx_seq_one_letter_code
_entity_poly.pdbx_strand_id
1 'polypeptide(L)'
;MRSHPSVLLLYLGLTTCLDTSPSGEQDQEVFLDSPEAQSFLGSRRRIPRANHWDLELFTPGNLERECQEERCSWEEAREYFEDNTLTERFWENYIYNGKGGRGRVDVASMAVGLTVGILLMVLASLGAFWYLHCRQDRGQQPCPQE
;
A
#
# COMPACT_ATOMS: atom_id res chain seq x y z
N MET A 1 -32.09 -16.24 43.98
CA MET A 1 -31.29 -16.34 42.74
C MET A 1 -29.92 -16.88 43.13
N ARG A 2 -29.74 -18.20 43.06
CA ARG A 2 -28.49 -18.86 43.47
C ARG A 2 -27.59 -18.95 42.25
N SER A 3 -26.64 -18.04 42.13
CA SER A 3 -25.59 -18.09 41.12
C SER A 3 -24.68 -19.27 41.48
N HIS A 4 -24.73 -20.33 40.68
CA HIS A 4 -23.98 -21.55 40.94
C HIS A 4 -22.47 -21.30 40.73
N PRO A 5 -21.61 -21.52 41.75
CA PRO A 5 -20.17 -21.25 41.67
C PRO A 5 -19.47 -22.07 40.57
N SER A 6 -20.11 -23.15 40.11
CA SER A 6 -19.63 -24.00 39.03
C SER A 6 -19.54 -23.30 37.68
N VAL A 7 -20.36 -22.27 37.42
CA VAL A 7 -20.34 -21.54 36.13
C VAL A 7 -19.18 -20.55 36.08
N LEU A 8 -18.86 -19.92 37.22
CA LEU A 8 -17.72 -19.01 37.34
C LEU A 8 -16.39 -19.78 37.19
N LEU A 9 -16.30 -20.98 37.76
CA LEU A 9 -15.13 -21.86 37.63
C LEU A 9 -14.96 -22.38 36.20
N LEU A 10 -16.06 -22.69 35.50
CA LEU A 10 -16.01 -23.03 34.07
C LEU A 10 -15.51 -21.85 33.22
N TYR A 11 -15.95 -20.63 33.50
CA TYR A 11 -15.49 -19.43 32.81
C TYR A 11 -13.99 -19.16 33.04
N LEU A 12 -13.52 -19.28 34.28
CA LEU A 12 -12.08 -19.12 34.62
C LEU A 12 -11.19 -20.21 34.01
N GLY A 13 -11.71 -21.45 33.89
CA GLY A 13 -11.04 -22.54 33.19
C GLY A 13 -10.95 -22.30 31.68
N LEU A 14 -12.02 -21.80 31.05
CA LEU A 14 -12.02 -21.50 29.61
C LEU A 14 -11.10 -20.32 29.25
N THR A 15 -10.98 -19.31 30.11
CA THR A 15 -10.04 -18.19 29.89
C THR A 15 -8.58 -18.60 30.03
N THR A 16 -8.26 -19.60 30.84
CA THR A 16 -6.87 -20.09 31.01
C THR A 16 -6.45 -21.07 29.91
N CYS A 17 -7.41 -21.80 29.31
CA CYS A 17 -7.13 -22.68 28.18
C CYS A 17 -6.94 -21.96 26.84
N LEU A 18 -7.49 -20.74 26.66
CA LEU A 18 -7.38 -19.98 25.41
C LEU A 18 -6.12 -19.10 25.32
N ASP A 19 -5.41 -18.87 26.43
CA ASP A 19 -4.11 -18.16 26.46
C ASP A 19 -2.90 -19.11 26.42
N THR A 20 -3.12 -20.43 26.37
CA THR A 20 -2.05 -21.39 26.04
C THR A 20 -1.95 -21.52 24.53
N SER A 21 -1.28 -20.54 23.92
CA SER A 21 -0.57 -20.81 22.66
C SER A 21 0.28 -22.05 22.88
N PRO A 22 0.36 -23.02 21.95
CA PRO A 22 1.34 -24.08 22.06
C PRO A 22 2.70 -23.40 22.04
N SER A 23 3.32 -23.29 23.21
CA SER A 23 4.75 -23.08 23.34
C SER A 23 5.37 -24.29 22.68
N GLY A 24 5.63 -24.17 21.37
CA GLY A 24 6.57 -25.01 20.68
C GLY A 24 7.84 -25.05 21.51
N GLU A 25 8.31 -26.28 21.71
CA GLU A 25 9.68 -26.65 22.02
C GLU A 25 10.63 -25.44 22.09
N GLN A 26 11.17 -25.16 23.28
CA GLN A 26 12.40 -24.37 23.39
C GLN A 26 13.54 -25.20 22.80
N ASP A 27 13.55 -25.33 21.48
CA ASP A 27 14.79 -25.49 20.76
C ASP A 27 15.44 -24.11 20.77
N GLN A 28 16.72 -24.06 21.11
CA GLN A 28 17.47 -22.82 21.17
C GLN A 28 17.47 -22.23 19.75
N GLU A 29 16.58 -21.26 19.50
CA GLU A 29 16.37 -20.68 18.17
C GLU A 29 17.64 -19.93 17.76
N VAL A 30 18.56 -20.63 17.10
CA VAL A 30 19.76 -20.06 16.49
C VAL A 30 19.38 -19.12 15.32
N PHE A 31 18.16 -19.23 14.82
CA PHE A 31 17.62 -18.43 13.73
C PHE A 31 16.47 -17.55 14.23
N LEU A 32 16.48 -16.30 13.76
CA LEU A 32 15.43 -15.34 14.01
C LEU A 32 14.20 -15.65 13.15
N ASP A 33 13.02 -15.37 13.71
CA ASP A 33 11.75 -15.49 13.02
C ASP A 33 11.70 -14.57 11.78
N SER A 34 10.97 -14.97 10.72
CA SER A 34 10.96 -14.26 9.42
C SER A 34 10.75 -12.73 9.51
N PRO A 35 9.77 -12.19 10.28
CA PRO A 35 9.62 -10.74 10.42
C PRO A 35 10.75 -10.10 11.22
N GLU A 36 11.28 -10.78 12.24
CA GLU A 36 12.39 -10.32 13.07
C GLU A 36 13.68 -10.24 12.24
N ALA A 37 13.99 -11.28 11.45
CA ALA A 37 15.13 -11.34 10.54
C ALA A 37 15.07 -10.23 9.47
N GLN A 38 13.89 -9.99 8.90
CA GLN A 38 13.66 -8.92 7.93
C GLN A 38 13.85 -7.53 8.55
N SER A 39 13.64 -7.35 9.85
CA SER A 39 13.88 -6.07 10.53
C SER A 39 15.38 -5.68 10.58
N PHE A 40 16.28 -6.66 10.64
CA PHE A 40 17.73 -6.42 10.57
C PHE A 40 18.19 -6.03 9.16
N LEU A 41 17.53 -6.59 8.13
CA LEU A 41 17.78 -6.26 6.73
C LEU A 41 17.06 -4.98 6.28
N GLY A 42 15.92 -4.65 6.89
CA GLY A 42 15.07 -3.51 6.54
C GLY A 42 15.41 -2.21 7.28
N SER A 43 15.96 -2.28 8.49
CA SER A 43 16.34 -1.09 9.28
C SER A 43 17.67 -0.48 8.83
N ARG A 44 18.61 -1.30 8.33
CA ARG A 44 19.65 -0.79 7.43
C ARG A 44 18.98 -0.55 6.10
N ARG A 45 18.47 0.66 5.91
CA ARG A 45 18.43 1.30 4.59
C ARG A 45 19.75 0.90 3.90
N ARG A 46 19.69 -0.10 3.01
CA ARG A 46 20.85 -0.42 2.18
C ARG A 46 21.13 0.91 1.50
N ILE A 47 22.25 1.52 1.85
CA ILE A 47 22.78 2.64 1.08
C ILE A 47 22.90 2.05 -0.32
N PRO A 48 22.14 2.55 -1.32
CA PRO A 48 22.27 2.05 -2.67
C PRO A 48 23.76 2.04 -3.01
N ARG A 49 24.29 0.89 -3.43
CA ARG A 49 25.67 0.85 -3.92
C ARG A 49 25.77 1.54 -5.27
N ALA A 50 24.64 1.68 -5.97
CA ALA A 50 24.48 2.50 -7.16
C ALA A 50 25.12 3.89 -6.96
N ASN A 51 26.03 4.25 -7.87
CA ASN A 51 26.69 5.55 -7.93
C ASN A 51 27.50 5.96 -6.69
N HIS A 52 27.86 5.02 -5.81
CA HIS A 52 28.73 5.32 -4.67
C HIS A 52 30.21 5.12 -5.10
N TRP A 53 30.89 6.25 -5.36
CA TRP A 53 32.35 6.49 -5.50
C TRP A 53 33.16 5.74 -6.59
N ASP A 54 32.75 5.75 -7.86
CA ASP A 54 33.56 5.28 -9.00
C ASP A 54 34.11 3.83 -8.92
N LEU A 55 33.72 3.05 -7.90
CA LEU A 55 34.12 1.64 -7.75
C LEU A 55 33.35 0.67 -8.64
N GLU A 56 32.21 1.09 -9.16
CA GLU A 56 31.44 0.28 -10.11
C GLU A 56 32.24 -0.01 -11.38
N LEU A 57 33.23 0.81 -11.73
CA LEU A 57 34.16 0.52 -12.84
C LEU A 57 35.01 -0.74 -12.61
N PHE A 58 35.25 -1.15 -11.36
CA PHE A 58 36.06 -2.32 -11.02
C PHE A 58 35.23 -3.55 -10.65
N THR A 59 33.91 -3.38 -10.49
CA THR A 59 33.01 -4.48 -10.11
C THR A 59 32.21 -4.91 -11.34
N PRO A 60 32.20 -6.20 -11.71
CA PRO A 60 31.43 -6.64 -12.87
C PRO A 60 29.93 -6.39 -12.68
N GLY A 61 29.26 -6.00 -13.77
CA GLY A 61 27.82 -5.78 -13.81
C GLY A 61 27.03 -6.99 -13.29
N ASN A 62 26.04 -6.76 -12.45
CA ASN A 62 25.22 -7.83 -11.87
C ASN A 62 23.74 -7.42 -11.83
N LEU A 63 22.91 -8.12 -12.62
CA LEU A 63 21.49 -7.84 -12.77
C LEU A 63 20.70 -7.92 -11.45
N GLU A 64 21.00 -8.91 -10.60
CA GLU A 64 20.31 -9.07 -9.32
C GLU A 64 20.62 -7.87 -8.41
N ARG A 65 21.91 -7.54 -8.24
CA ARG A 65 22.35 -6.44 -7.39
C ARG A 65 21.86 -5.08 -7.89
N GLU A 66 22.05 -4.79 -9.17
CA GLU A 66 21.86 -3.44 -9.72
C GLU A 66 20.41 -3.16 -10.10
N CYS A 67 19.71 -4.16 -10.65
CA CYS A 67 18.38 -3.95 -11.23
C CYS A 67 17.24 -4.65 -10.49
N GLN A 68 17.48 -5.69 -9.68
CA GLN A 68 16.44 -6.34 -8.88
C GLN A 68 16.42 -5.83 -7.43
N GLU A 69 17.60 -5.78 -6.80
CA GLU A 69 17.77 -5.29 -5.43
C GLU A 69 17.86 -3.76 -5.38
N GLU A 70 18.42 -3.15 -6.43
CA GLU A 70 18.59 -1.70 -6.59
C GLU A 70 17.83 -1.19 -7.82
N ARG A 71 17.76 0.13 -7.98
CA ARG A 71 17.16 0.76 -9.15
C ARG A 71 18.27 1.11 -10.14
N CYS A 72 18.41 0.33 -11.21
CA CYS A 72 19.32 0.62 -12.30
C CYS A 72 18.71 1.55 -13.38
N SER A 73 19.61 2.21 -14.10
CA SER A 73 19.44 2.91 -15.35
C SER A 73 19.49 1.96 -16.54
N TRP A 74 19.10 2.44 -17.72
CA TRP A 74 19.11 1.62 -18.94
C TRP A 74 20.54 1.21 -19.35
N GLU A 75 21.52 2.08 -19.09
CA GLU A 75 22.91 1.85 -19.45
C GLU A 75 23.54 0.74 -18.60
N GLU A 76 23.25 0.69 -17.30
CA GLU A 76 23.69 -0.40 -16.41
C GLU A 76 23.06 -1.74 -16.82
N ALA A 77 21.77 -1.75 -17.19
CA ALA A 77 21.15 -2.96 -17.73
C ALA A 77 21.82 -3.39 -19.06
N ARG A 78 22.17 -2.43 -19.92
CA ARG A 78 22.89 -2.69 -21.19
C ARG A 78 24.29 -3.25 -20.95
N GLU A 79 25.00 -2.77 -19.93
CA GLU A 79 26.32 -3.28 -19.54
C GLU A 79 26.26 -4.73 -19.08
N TYR A 80 25.20 -5.15 -18.39
CA TYR A 80 25.01 -6.56 -18.02
C TYR A 80 24.67 -7.48 -19.21
N PHE A 81 23.74 -7.07 -20.06
CA PHE A 81 23.26 -7.92 -21.16
C PHE A 81 24.19 -7.92 -22.37
N GLU A 82 25.00 -6.88 -22.57
CA GLU A 82 25.84 -6.62 -23.75
C GLU A 82 25.10 -6.66 -25.10
N ASP A 83 23.77 -6.80 -25.08
CA ASP A 83 22.89 -6.93 -26.24
C ASP A 83 21.69 -6.00 -26.07
N ASN A 84 21.49 -5.13 -27.06
CA ASN A 84 20.40 -4.16 -27.08
C ASN A 84 19.02 -4.84 -27.09
N THR A 85 18.86 -5.97 -27.78
CA THR A 85 17.59 -6.67 -27.89
C THR A 85 17.16 -7.33 -26.58
N LEU A 86 18.12 -7.87 -25.82
CA LEU A 86 17.87 -8.43 -24.50
C LEU A 86 17.58 -7.32 -23.48
N THR A 87 18.36 -6.24 -23.56
CA THR A 87 18.16 -5.05 -22.71
C THR A 87 16.78 -4.44 -22.92
N GLU A 88 16.33 -4.29 -24.16
CA GLU A 88 14.97 -3.78 -24.46
C GLU A 88 13.89 -4.68 -23.87
N ARG A 89 13.99 -6.01 -24.03
CA ARG A 89 13.01 -6.96 -23.46
C ARG A 89 12.95 -6.89 -21.94
N PHE A 90 14.09 -6.76 -21.29
CA PHE A 90 14.16 -6.55 -19.85
C PHE A 90 13.51 -5.21 -19.49
N TRP A 91 13.91 -4.13 -20.17
CA TRP A 91 13.48 -2.76 -19.88
C TRP A 91 11.97 -2.54 -20.06
N GLU A 92 11.33 -3.19 -21.04
CA GLU A 92 9.86 -3.15 -21.19
C GLU A 92 9.12 -3.69 -19.96
N ASN A 93 9.69 -4.69 -19.28
CA ASN A 93 9.09 -5.30 -18.10
C ASN A 93 9.59 -4.68 -16.78
N TYR A 94 10.60 -3.81 -16.84
CA TYR A 94 11.21 -3.23 -15.67
C TYR A 94 10.32 -2.14 -15.05
N ILE A 95 10.02 -2.27 -13.76
CA ILE A 95 9.04 -1.43 -13.05
C ILE A 95 9.41 0.06 -12.99
N TYR A 96 10.70 0.38 -13.11
CA TYR A 96 11.22 1.74 -13.04
C TYR A 96 11.62 2.32 -14.40
N ASN A 97 11.19 1.71 -15.52
CA ASN A 97 11.54 2.10 -16.88
C ASN A 97 10.99 3.47 -17.34
N GLY A 98 10.32 4.22 -16.45
CA GLY A 98 9.78 5.56 -16.73
C GLY A 98 8.57 5.58 -17.67
N LYS A 99 8.28 4.46 -18.34
CA LYS A 99 6.99 4.20 -18.98
C LYS A 99 6.05 3.84 -17.85
N GLY A 100 5.50 4.86 -17.17
CA GLY A 100 4.59 4.70 -16.04
C GLY A 100 3.76 3.46 -16.26
N GLY A 101 4.06 2.43 -15.46
CA GLY A 101 3.81 1.05 -15.85
C GLY A 101 2.36 0.85 -16.27
N ARG A 102 2.05 -0.32 -16.84
CA ARG A 102 0.71 -0.90 -16.61
C ARG A 102 0.57 -1.15 -15.11
N GLY A 103 0.52 -0.07 -14.32
CA GLY A 103 0.28 -0.08 -12.90
C GLY A 103 -1.02 -0.82 -12.75
N ARG A 104 -0.99 -1.85 -11.91
CA ARG A 104 -2.20 -2.42 -11.35
C ARG A 104 -3.10 -1.24 -11.05
N VAL A 105 -4.21 -1.12 -11.79
CA VAL A 105 -5.17 -0.05 -11.57
C VAL A 105 -5.59 -0.17 -10.11
N ASP A 106 -5.22 0.79 -9.28
CA ASP A 106 -5.59 0.81 -7.87
C ASP A 106 -7.11 0.96 -7.81
N VAL A 107 -7.80 -0.18 -7.71
CA VAL A 107 -9.26 -0.25 -7.63
C VAL A 107 -9.77 0.61 -6.48
N ALA A 108 -8.99 0.70 -5.39
CA ALA A 108 -9.24 1.60 -4.28
C ALA A 108 -9.27 3.08 -4.71
N SER A 109 -8.28 3.52 -5.50
CA SER A 109 -8.21 4.90 -6.00
C SER A 109 -9.38 5.24 -6.93
N MET A 110 -9.82 4.28 -7.76
CA MET A 110 -11.01 4.45 -8.60
C MET A 110 -12.30 4.50 -7.79
N ALA A 111 -12.46 3.62 -6.79
CA ALA A 111 -13.62 3.60 -5.91
C ALA A 111 -13.74 4.89 -5.09
N VAL A 112 -12.62 5.40 -4.57
CA VAL A 112 -12.58 6.69 -3.86
C VAL A 112 -12.93 7.84 -4.81
N GLY A 113 -12.36 7.86 -6.02
CA GLY A 113 -12.69 8.89 -7.01
C GLY A 113 -14.17 8.93 -7.40
N LEU A 114 -14.78 7.76 -7.64
CA LEU A 114 -16.19 7.66 -8.02
C LEU A 114 -17.13 8.04 -6.87
N THR A 115 -16.85 7.60 -5.65
CA THR A 115 -17.66 7.93 -4.47
C THR A 115 -17.66 9.43 -4.19
N VAL A 116 -16.48 10.08 -4.25
CA VAL A 116 -16.36 11.53 -4.09
C VAL A 116 -17.07 12.27 -5.23
N GLY A 117 -16.88 11.85 -6.47
CA GLY A 117 -17.51 12.47 -7.63
C GLY A 117 -19.04 12.43 -7.56
N ILE A 118 -19.62 11.28 -7.21
CA ILE A 118 -21.07 11.11 -7.06
C ILE A 118 -21.60 12.00 -5.92
N LEU A 119 -20.90 12.04 -4.78
CA LEU A 119 -21.30 12.87 -3.64
C LEU A 119 -21.36 14.36 -4.03
N LEU A 120 -20.35 14.86 -4.76
CA LEU A 120 -20.31 16.24 -5.22
C LEU A 120 -21.46 16.56 -6.19
N MET A 121 -21.76 15.65 -7.13
CA MET A 121 -22.88 15.81 -8.05
C MET A 121 -24.23 15.89 -7.33
N VAL A 122 -24.43 15.05 -6.30
CA VAL A 122 -25.64 15.06 -5.48
C VAL A 122 -25.78 16.36 -4.70
N LEU A 123 -24.71 16.82 -4.04
CA LEU A 123 -24.71 18.08 -3.28
C LEU A 123 -24.97 19.29 -4.17
N ALA A 124 -24.34 19.36 -5.35
CA ALA A 124 -24.55 20.42 -6.32
C ALA A 124 -26.01 20.43 -6.83
N SER A 125 -26.57 19.26 -7.10
CA SER A 125 -27.97 19.12 -7.57
C SER A 125 -28.97 19.56 -6.51
N LEU A 126 -28.79 19.12 -5.26
CA LEU A 126 -29.64 19.54 -4.13
C LEU A 126 -29.52 21.04 -3.87
N GLY A 127 -28.30 21.59 -3.93
CA GLY A 127 -28.06 23.02 -3.78
C GLY A 127 -28.72 23.85 -4.87
N ALA A 128 -28.62 23.42 -6.13
CA ALA A 128 -29.27 24.09 -7.26
C ALA A 128 -30.80 23.99 -7.16
N PHE A 129 -31.33 22.82 -6.80
CA PHE A 129 -32.77 22.64 -6.59
C PHE A 129 -33.30 23.54 -5.47
N TRP A 130 -32.63 23.55 -4.32
CA TRP A 130 -32.99 24.44 -3.20
C TRP A 130 -32.90 25.92 -3.59
N TYR A 131 -31.84 26.32 -4.28
CA TYR A 131 -31.65 27.69 -4.75
C TYR A 131 -32.78 28.13 -5.70
N LEU A 132 -33.12 27.28 -6.68
CA LEU A 132 -34.21 27.55 -7.62
C LEU A 132 -35.57 27.56 -6.92
N HIS A 133 -35.82 26.64 -5.99
CA HIS A 133 -37.06 26.58 -5.21
C HIS A 133 -37.21 27.83 -4.33
N CYS A 134 -36.17 28.23 -3.58
CA CYS A 134 -36.19 29.45 -2.78
C CYS A 134 -36.38 30.70 -3.64
N ARG A 135 -35.84 30.72 -4.86
CA ARG A 135 -36.07 31.82 -5.81
C ARG A 135 -37.54 31.87 -6.26
N GLN A 136 -38.16 30.71 -6.51
CA GLN A 136 -39.54 30.62 -6.94
C GLN A 136 -40.52 30.99 -5.81
N ASP A 137 -40.25 30.55 -4.57
CA ASP A 137 -41.03 30.92 -3.37
C ASP A 137 -40.98 32.43 -3.09
N ARG A 138 -39.79 33.04 -3.18
CA ARG A 138 -39.63 34.51 -3.01
C ARG A 138 -40.20 35.33 -4.16
N GLY A 139 -40.41 34.73 -5.33
CA GLY A 139 -41.11 35.35 -6.45
C GLY A 139 -42.64 35.35 -6.29
N GLN A 140 -43.18 34.60 -5.33
CA GLN A 140 -44.62 34.45 -5.12
C GLN A 140 -45.20 35.29 -3.97
N GLN A 141 -44.40 36.02 -3.20
CA GLN A 141 -44.89 36.86 -2.09
C GLN A 141 -45.64 38.08 -2.66
N PRO A 142 -46.99 38.16 -2.59
CA PRO A 142 -47.73 39.31 -3.09
C PRO A 142 -47.54 40.49 -2.14
N CYS A 143 -47.37 41.70 -2.66
CA CYS A 143 -47.44 42.91 -1.86
C CYS A 143 -48.78 42.92 -1.08
N PRO A 144 -48.80 43.24 0.22
CA PRO A 144 -50.04 43.62 0.88
C PRO A 144 -50.56 44.87 0.16
N GLN A 145 -51.73 44.78 -0.46
CA GLN A 145 -52.45 45.96 -0.92
C GLN A 145 -53.37 46.43 0.21
N GLU A 146 -53.15 47.70 0.58
CA GLU A 146 -53.89 48.57 1.53
C GLU A 146 -54.22 48.04 2.93
#